data_AF-A0A2E6VS43-F1
#
_entry.id   AF-A0A2E6VS43-F1
#
_cell.length_a   1.000
_cell.length_b   1.000
_cell.length_c   1.000
_cell.angle_alpha   90.00
_cell.angle_beta   90.00
_cell.angle_gamma   90.00
#
_symmetry.space_group_name_H-M   'P 1'
#
loop_
_entity.id
_entity.type
_entity.pdbx_description
1 polymer ?
#
loop_
_entity_poly.entity_id
_entity_poly.type
_entity_poly.pdbx_seq_one_letter_code
_entity_poly.pdbx_strand_id
1 'polypeptide(L)' 'MAEITVGNSISLGVGLLVLAYVMYCLINQKFWNRRVNGWGARDEYPKIFMLNIIIGTLIVIWTILGALLL' A
#
# COMPACT_ATOMS: atom_id res chain seq x y z
N MET A 1 -21.41 -19.01 8.76
CA MET A 1 -21.67 -17.68 8.18
C MET A 1 -20.47 -16.84 8.57
N ALA A 2 -19.66 -16.37 7.62
CA ALA A 2 -18.47 -15.60 7.94
C ALA A 2 -18.91 -14.32 8.66
N GLU A 3 -18.68 -14.24 9.97
CA GLU A 3 -18.87 -13.00 10.71
C GLU A 3 -17.81 -12.03 10.23
N ILE A 4 -18.22 -11.11 9.36
CA ILE A 4 -17.43 -9.93 9.02
C ILE A 4 -17.47 -9.03 10.25
N THR A 5 -16.61 -9.31 11.23
CA THR A 5 -16.39 -8.44 12.39
C THR A 5 -15.97 -7.07 11.86
N VAL A 6 -16.51 -5.98 12.43
CA VAL A 6 -16.21 -4.61 11.99
C VAL A 6 -14.70 -4.35 11.86
N GLY A 7 -13.88 -4.94 12.75
CA GLY A 7 -12.42 -4.87 12.67
C GLY A 7 -11.80 -5.56 11.45
N ASN A 8 -12.38 -6.66 10.97
CA ASN A 8 -11.92 -7.36 9.76
C ASN A 8 -12.24 -6.56 8.49
N SER A 9 -13.40 -5.90 8.44
CA SER A 9 -13.78 -4.99 7.35
C SER A 9 -12.82 -3.82 7.21
N ILE A 10 -12.40 -3.23 8.33
CA ILE A 10 -11.48 -2.09 8.35
C ILE A 10 -10.11 -2.51 7.82
N SER A 11 -9.58 -3.64 8.29
CA SER A 11 -8.30 -4.18 7.82
C SER A 11 -8.28 -4.48 6.33
N LEU A 12 -9.36 -5.07 5.80
CA LEU A 12 -9.53 -5.29 4.36
C LEU A 12 -9.62 -3.97 3.59
N GLY A 13 -10.36 -2.99 4.09
CA GLY A 13 -10.46 -1.66 3.49
C GLY A 13 -9.09 -0.97 3.41
N VAL A 14 -8.31 -1.01 4.48
CA VAL A 14 -6.94 -0.47 4.51
C VAL A 14 -6.03 -1.21 3.53
N GLY A 15 -6.07 -2.54 3.52
CA GLY A 15 -5.29 -3.36 2.57
C GLY A 15 -5.60 -3.01 1.11
N LEU A 16 -6.88 -2.86 0.76
CA LEU A 16 -7.32 -2.46 -0.59
C LEU A 16 -6.84 -1.05 -0.96
N LEU A 17 -6.92 -0.09 -0.03
CA LEU A 17 -6.44 1.28 -0.27
C LEU A 17 -4.93 1.31 -0.51
N VAL A 18 -4.15 0.57 0.29
CA VAL A 18 -2.70 0.48 0.10
C VAL A 18 -2.36 -0.20 -1.22
N LEU A 19 -3.06 -1.27 -1.58
CA LEU A 19 -2.88 -1.94 -2.87
C LEU A 19 -3.18 -1.01 -4.05
N ALA A 20 -4.28 -0.25 -3.97
CA ALA A 20 -4.62 0.76 -4.98
C ALA A 20 -3.51 1.82 -5.11
N TYR A 21 -2.94 2.29 -3.99
CA TYR A 21 -1.82 3.22 -3.99
C TYR A 21 -0.56 2.63 -4.64
N VAL A 22 -0.20 1.39 -4.31
CA VAL A 22 0.95 0.69 -4.92
C VAL A 22 0.75 0.57 -6.43
N MET A 23 -0.43 0.16 -6.88
CA MET A 23 -0.76 0.07 -8.31
C MET A 23 -0.68 1.43 -9.00
N TYR A 24 -1.23 2.48 -8.37
CA TYR A 24 -1.13 3.84 -8.88
C TYR A 24 0.34 4.27 -9.04
N CYS A 25 1.20 3.94 -8.08
CA CYS A 25 2.63 4.26 -8.15
C CYS A 25 3.34 3.49 -9.26
N LEU A 26 2.99 2.22 -9.49
CA LEU A 26 3.55 1.42 -10.58
C LEU A 26 3.09 1.89 -11.96
N ILE A 27 1.83 2.29 -12.12
CA ILE A 27 1.31 2.78 -13.41
C ILE A 27 1.88 4.16 -13.75
N ASN A 28 1.82 5.09 -12.79
CA ASN A 28 2.22 6.48 -13.03
C ASN A 28 3.72 6.72 -12.82
N GLN A 29 4.46 5.72 -12.32
CA GLN A 29 5.88 5.83 -11.93
C GLN A 29 6.14 7.04 -11.01
N LYS A 30 5.14 7.40 -10.19
CA LYS A 30 5.14 8.53 -9.27
C LYS A 30 4.85 8.04 -7.86
N PHE A 31 5.46 8.68 -6.88
CA PHE A 31 5.22 8.38 -5.47
C PHE A 31 5.10 9.67 -4.67
N TRP A 32 4.43 9.61 -3.52
CA TRP A 32 4.41 10.74 -2.62
C TRP A 32 5.74 10.89 -1.89
N ASN A 33 6.48 11.96 -2.19
CA ASN A 33 7.73 12.29 -1.54
C ASN A 33 7.48 13.29 -0.40
N ARG A 34 7.64 12.83 0.84
CA ARG A 34 7.44 13.65 2.04
C ARG A 34 8.45 14.80 2.15
N ARG A 35 9.64 14.70 1.56
CA ARG A 35 10.68 15.74 1.67
C ARG A 35 10.33 17.00 0.88
N VAL A 36 9.67 16.84 -0.26
CA VAL A 36 9.20 17.95 -1.11
C VAL A 36 7.71 18.20 -0.96
N ASN A 37 7.05 17.45 -0.06
CA ASN A 37 5.61 17.43 0.17
C ASN A 37 4.79 17.39 -1.13
N GLY A 38 5.17 16.49 -2.04
CA GLY A 38 4.59 16.43 -3.38
C GLY A 38 4.86 15.11 -4.08
N TRP A 39 4.42 15.00 -5.34
CA TRP A 39 4.65 13.83 -6.17
C TRP A 39 6.06 13.84 -6.76
N GLY A 40 6.89 12.87 -6.39
CA GLY A 40 8.20 12.62 -7.00
C GLY A 40 8.13 11.55 -8.08
N ALA A 41 9.02 11.63 -9.07
CA ALA A 41 9.14 10.62 -10.12
C ALA A 41 10.14 9.51 -9.72
N ARG A 42 9.95 8.30 -10.25
CA ARG A 42 10.88 7.19 -10.07
C ARG A 42 12.29 7.53 -10.54
N ASP A 43 12.43 8.23 -11.67
CA ASP A 43 13.73 8.50 -12.30
C ASP A 43 14.61 9.41 -11.45
N GLU A 44 14.01 10.34 -10.71
CA GLU A 44 14.71 11.25 -9.79
C GLU A 44 15.12 10.56 -8.50
N TYR A 45 14.27 9.66 -7.98
CA TYR A 45 14.45 9.03 -6.67
C TYR A 45 14.15 7.52 -6.69
N PRO A 46 14.91 6.71 -7.44
CA PRO A 46 14.57 5.31 -7.68
C PRO A 46 14.56 4.46 -6.40
N LYS A 47 15.46 4.75 -5.45
CA LYS A 47 15.53 4.04 -4.16
C LYS A 47 14.31 4.32 -3.28
N ILE A 48 13.83 5.57 -3.25
CA ILE A 48 12.70 5.99 -2.42
C ILE A 48 11.39 5.46 -3.01
N PHE A 49 11.29 5.46 -4.35
CA PHE A 49 10.21 4.81 -5.07
C PHE A 49 10.13 3.32 -4.70
N MET A 50 11.24 2.58 -4.83
CA MET A 50 11.27 1.15 -4.48
C MET A 50 10.87 0.90 -3.03
N LEU A 51 11.35 1.73 -2.10
CA LEU A 51 11.02 1.62 -0.69
C LEU A 51 9.52 1.81 -0.41
N ASN A 52 8.85 2.74 -1.11
CA ASN A 52 7.39 2.90 -1.03
C ASN A 52 6.65 1.64 -1.52
N ILE A 53 7.10 1.05 -2.63
CA ILE A 53 6.50 -0.17 -3.16
C ILE A 53 6.69 -1.34 -2.18
N ILE A 54 7.90 -1.55 -1.65
CA ILE A 54 8.20 -2.65 -0.72
C ILE A 54 7.38 -2.51 0.58
N ILE A 55 7.30 -1.31 1.15
CA ILE A 55 6.51 -1.08 2.37
C ILE A 55 5.02 -1.30 2.08
N GLY A 56 4.52 -0.78 0.96
CA GLY A 56 3.12 -0.95 0.56
C GLY A 56 2.75 -2.42 0.36
N THR A 57 3.60 -3.20 -0.32
CA THR A 57 3.36 -4.63 -0.52
C THR A 57 3.43 -5.42 0.78
N LEU A 58 4.36 -5.10 1.70
CA LEU A 58 4.43 -5.74 3.02
C LEU A 58 3.15 -5.51 3.84
N ILE A 59 2.59 -4.28 3.81
CA ILE A 59 1.34 -3.96 4.51
C ILE A 59 0.16 -4.74 3.91
N VAL A 60 0.10 -4.84 2.58
CA VAL A 60 -0.94 -5.64 1.90
C VAL A 60 -0.83 -7.12 2.26
N ILE A 61 0.39 -7.68 2.24
CA ILE A 61 0.61 -9.08 2.63
C ILE A 61 0.20 -9.30 4.08
N TRP A 62 0.59 -8.40 4.99
CA TRP A 62 0.24 -8.50 6.40
C TRP A 62 -1.27 -8.44 6.63
N THR A 63 -1.97 -7.55 5.93
CA THR A 63 -3.43 -7.42 6.04
C THR A 63 -4.17 -8.63 5.49
N ILE A 64 -3.73 -9.19 4.35
CA ILE A 64 -4.31 -10.40 3.78
C ILE A 64 -4.03 -11.62 4.68
N LEU A 65 -2.81 -11.80 5.15
CA LEU A 65 -2.46 -12.91 6.06
C LEU A 65 -3.22 -12.79 7.38
N GLY A 66 -3.35 -11.57 7.92
CA GLY A 66 -4.13 -11.30 9.12
C GLY A 66 -5.61 -11.61 8.94
N ALA A 67 -6.20 -11.37 7.77
CA ALA A 67 -7.58 -11.73 7.48
C ALA A 67 -7.79 -13.23 7.18
N LEU A 68 -6.73 -13.96 6.79
CA LEU A 68 -6.79 -15.39 6.46
C LEU A 68 -6.51 -16.30 7.66
N LEU A 69 -5.64 -15.88 8.57
CA LEU A 69 -5.19 -16.68 9.73
C LEU A 69 -6.00 -16.42 11.01
N LEU A 70 -6.92 -15.46 11.02
CA LEU A 70 -7.65 -14.96 12.18
C LEU A 70 -9.16 -15.03 11.89
#